data_AF-A0A3C1B4F4-F1
#
_entry.id   AF-A0A3C1B4F4-F1
#
_cell.length_a   1.000
_cell.length_b   1.000
_cell.length_c   1.000
_cell.angle_alpha   90.00
_cell.angle_beta   90.00
_cell.angle_gamma   90.00
#
_symmetry.space_group_name_H-M   'P 1'
#
loop_
_entity.id
_entity.type
_entity.pdbx_description
1 polymer ?
#
loop_
_entity_poly.entity_id
_entity_poly.type
_entity_poly.pdbx_seq_one_letter_code
_entity_poly.pdbx_strand_id
1 'polypeptide(L)'
;DLASLVTEVEGSEAVPTAAFQRVIQRAAIHVQSSGRTEVTGANVLVAIFAERESNAAYFLQDQEMTRYDAVNFIAHGVAKDPNFGEARPV
;
A
#
# COMPACT_ATOMS: atom_id res chain seq x y z
N ASP A 1 -1.06 -12.87 17.50
CA ASP A 1 -2.12 -13.85 17.25
C ASP A 1 -3.27 -13.10 16.60
N LEU A 2 -3.74 -13.55 15.42
CA LEU A 2 -4.79 -12.88 14.64
C LEU A 2 -6.18 -13.45 14.95
N ALA A 3 -6.27 -14.49 15.81
CA ALA A 3 -7.55 -15.08 16.22
C ALA A 3 -8.51 -14.07 16.85
N SER A 4 -7.98 -13.02 17.51
CA SER A 4 -8.78 -11.94 18.12
C SER A 4 -9.43 -10.99 17.12
N LEU A 5 -9.07 -11.06 15.83
CA LEU A 5 -9.68 -10.25 14.76
C LEU A 5 -10.85 -10.97 14.09
N VAL A 6 -11.06 -12.25 14.40
CA VAL A 6 -12.21 -13.03 13.91
C VAL A 6 -13.42 -12.67 14.77
N THR A 7 -14.45 -12.12 14.15
CA THR A 7 -15.74 -11.86 14.79
C THR A 7 -16.71 -12.98 14.44
N GLU A 8 -17.25 -13.64 15.45
CA GLU A 8 -18.28 -14.69 15.32
C GLU A 8 -19.71 -14.11 15.30
N VAL A 9 -19.84 -12.78 15.36
CA VAL A 9 -21.14 -12.11 15.35
C VAL A 9 -21.71 -12.14 13.92
N GLU A 10 -22.79 -12.88 13.70
CA GLU A 10 -23.50 -12.91 12.42
C GLU A 10 -23.87 -11.50 11.96
N GLY A 11 -23.41 -11.12 10.76
CA GLY A 11 -23.60 -9.78 10.17
C GLY A 11 -22.51 -8.75 10.53
N SER A 12 -21.51 -9.10 11.32
CA SER A 12 -20.35 -8.25 11.62
C SER A 12 -19.31 -8.34 10.50
N GLU A 13 -19.54 -7.61 9.41
CA GLU A 13 -18.52 -7.43 8.37
C GLU A 13 -17.58 -6.26 8.73
N ALA A 14 -16.29 -6.44 8.44
CA ALA A 14 -15.32 -5.36 8.60
C ALA A 14 -15.67 -4.23 7.62
N VAL A 15 -16.04 -3.07 8.15
CA VAL A 15 -16.33 -1.89 7.35
C VAL A 15 -15.03 -1.13 7.07
N PRO A 16 -14.79 -0.69 5.82
CA PRO A 16 -13.63 0.12 5.48
C PRO A 16 -13.54 1.40 6.34
N THR A 17 -12.35 1.68 6.85
CA THR A 17 -12.10 2.97 7.52
C THR A 17 -12.10 4.12 6.51
N ALA A 18 -12.31 5.35 6.98
CA ALA A 18 -12.18 6.54 6.14
C ALA A 18 -10.78 6.65 5.49
N ALA A 19 -9.73 6.25 6.21
CA ALA A 19 -8.37 6.22 5.68
C ALA A 19 -8.25 5.21 4.54
N PHE A 20 -8.79 4.00 4.71
CA PHE A 20 -8.82 2.98 3.64
C PHE A 20 -9.50 3.52 2.38
N GLN A 21 -10.67 4.13 2.52
CA GLN A 21 -11.40 4.70 1.38
C GLN A 21 -10.56 5.76 0.64
N ARG A 22 -9.89 6.66 1.37
CA ARG A 22 -8.99 7.66 0.76
C ARG A 22 -7.79 7.03 0.04
N VAL A 23 -7.20 5.95 0.59
CA VAL A 23 -6.11 5.20 -0.08
C VAL A 23 -6.59 4.65 -1.42
N ILE A 24 -7.72 3.94 -1.43
CA ILE A 24 -8.27 3.34 -2.65
C ILE A 24 -8.61 4.42 -3.67
N GLN A 25 -9.25 5.51 -3.24
CA GLN A 25 -9.56 6.62 -4.12
C GLN A 25 -8.30 7.25 -4.74
N ARG A 26 -7.26 7.49 -3.95
CA ARG A 26 -6.00 8.05 -4.47
C ARG A 26 -5.30 7.10 -5.44
N ALA A 27 -5.27 5.81 -5.13
CA ALA A 27 -4.72 4.80 -6.03
C ALA A 27 -5.46 4.78 -7.37
N ALA A 28 -6.80 4.84 -7.35
CA ALA A 28 -7.63 4.91 -8.55
C ALA A 28 -7.37 6.19 -9.36
N ILE A 29 -7.34 7.36 -8.72
CA ILE A 29 -7.05 8.64 -9.37
C ILE A 29 -5.65 8.62 -10.03
N HIS A 30 -4.65 8.05 -9.35
CA HIS A 30 -3.29 7.93 -9.89
C HIS A 30 -3.24 7.05 -11.15
N VAL A 31 -3.91 5.90 -11.10
CA VAL A 31 -3.98 4.98 -12.25
C VAL A 31 -4.70 5.63 -13.43
N GLN A 32 -5.84 6.28 -13.16
CA GLN A 32 -6.61 7.00 -14.19
C GLN A 32 -5.79 8.14 -14.83
N SER A 33 -5.08 8.95 -14.03
CA SER A 33 -4.26 10.05 -14.57
C SER A 33 -3.05 9.55 -15.38
N SER A 34 -2.61 8.31 -15.14
CA SER A 34 -1.56 7.66 -15.93
C SER A 34 -2.06 6.99 -17.22
N GLY A 35 -3.36 7.08 -17.53
CA GLY A 35 -3.97 6.46 -18.71
C GLY A 35 -4.15 4.95 -18.60
N ARG A 36 -4.00 4.39 -17.39
CA ARG A 36 -4.18 2.97 -17.10
C ARG A 36 -5.57 2.73 -16.53
N THR A 37 -6.05 1.49 -16.66
CA THR A 37 -7.39 1.09 -16.22
C THR A 37 -7.38 0.17 -15.01
N GLU A 38 -6.23 -0.45 -14.69
CA GLU A 38 -6.11 -1.44 -13.63
C GLU A 38 -5.36 -0.89 -12.41
N VAL A 39 -6.00 -0.98 -11.24
CA VAL A 39 -5.40 -0.64 -9.95
C VAL A 39 -4.85 -1.91 -9.32
N THR A 40 -3.53 -2.04 -9.33
CA THR A 40 -2.82 -3.11 -8.61
C THR A 40 -2.51 -2.73 -7.15
N GLY A 41 -2.17 -3.73 -6.33
CA GLY A 41 -1.74 -3.52 -4.95
C GLY A 41 -0.53 -2.60 -4.78
N ALA A 42 0.33 -2.48 -5.81
CA ALA A 42 1.44 -1.54 -5.81
C ALA A 42 0.97 -0.07 -5.74
N ASN A 43 -0.12 0.26 -6.45
CA ASN A 43 -0.71 1.61 -6.40
C ASN A 43 -1.28 1.91 -5.00
N VAL A 44 -1.93 0.91 -4.39
CA VAL A 44 -2.49 1.00 -3.04
C VAL A 44 -1.37 1.21 -2.02
N LEU A 45 -0.29 0.44 -2.11
CA LEU A 45 0.86 0.57 -1.22
C LEU A 45 1.48 1.96 -1.28
N VAL A 46 1.69 2.50 -2.47
CA VAL A 46 2.22 3.88 -2.64
C VAL A 46 1.24 4.91 -2.08
N ALA A 47 -0.08 4.70 -2.23
CA ALA A 47 -1.10 5.62 -1.72
C ALA A 47 -1.23 5.60 -0.18
N ILE A 48 -0.86 4.52 0.50
CA ILE A 48 -0.82 4.45 1.97
C ILE A 48 0.09 5.53 2.56
N PHE A 49 1.23 5.83 1.92
CA PHE A 49 2.16 6.88 2.40
C PHE A 49 1.55 8.29 2.44
N ALA A 50 0.45 8.53 1.70
CA ALA A 50 -0.28 9.79 1.77
C ALA A 50 -1.28 9.83 2.95
N GLU A 51 -1.56 8.71 3.62
CA GLU A 51 -2.39 8.61 4.83
C GLU A 51 -1.53 8.58 6.10
N ARG A 52 -0.87 9.70 6.40
CA ARG A 52 0.10 9.83 7.51
C ARG A 52 -0.45 9.45 8.88
N GLU A 53 -1.75 9.61 9.09
CA GLU A 53 -2.42 9.33 10.38
C GLU A 53 -2.98 7.89 10.46
N SER A 54 -2.68 7.04 9.47
CA SER A 54 -3.14 5.65 9.46
C SER A 54 -2.14 4.71 10.15
N ASN A 55 -2.67 3.66 10.79
CA ASN A 55 -1.85 2.59 11.37
C ASN A 55 -0.91 1.94 10.34
N ALA A 56 -1.33 1.85 9.08
CA ALA A 56 -0.52 1.29 8.01
C ALA A 56 0.69 2.17 7.68
N ALA A 57 0.51 3.49 7.57
CA ALA A 57 1.63 4.41 7.35
C ALA A 57 2.59 4.42 8.54
N TYR A 58 2.07 4.38 9.77
CA TYR A 58 2.87 4.26 10.98
C TYR A 58 3.72 2.97 10.97
N PHE A 59 3.12 1.83 10.65
CA PHE A 59 3.84 0.56 10.55
C PHE A 59 4.96 0.62 9.51
N LEU A 60 4.69 1.15 8.31
CA LEU A 60 5.72 1.28 7.27
C LEU A 60 6.87 2.20 7.72
N GLN A 61 6.57 3.27 8.45
CA GLN A 61 7.58 4.16 9.01
C GLN A 61 8.43 3.47 10.09
N ASP A 62 7.82 2.66 10.95
CA ASP A 62 8.52 1.87 11.98
C ASP A 62 9.48 0.84 11.35
N GLN A 63 9.13 0.31 10.17
CA GLN A 63 10.01 -0.52 9.35
C GLN A 63 11.02 0.28 8.51
N GLU A 64 11.17 1.58 8.80
CA GLU A 64 12.01 2.53 8.07
C GLU A 64 11.78 2.55 6.54
N MET A 65 10.58 2.19 6.09
CA MET A 65 10.24 2.18 4.68
C MET A 65 9.71 3.55 4.29
N THR A 66 10.29 4.16 3.25
CA THR A 66 9.83 5.44 2.72
C THR A 66 8.99 5.26 1.47
N ARG A 67 8.23 6.30 1.11
CA ARG A 67 7.52 6.34 -0.17
C ARG A 67 8.49 6.21 -1.36
N TYR A 68 9.68 6.78 -1.23
CA TYR A 68 10.71 6.70 -2.28
C TYR A 68 11.14 5.25 -2.50
N ASP A 69 11.40 4.49 -1.43
CA ASP A 69 11.78 3.07 -1.53
C ASP A 69 10.73 2.26 -2.27
N ALA A 70 9.45 2.47 -1.94
CA ALA A 70 8.34 1.80 -2.62
C ALA A 70 8.32 2.11 -4.12
N VAL A 71 8.40 3.40 -4.49
CA VAL A 71 8.36 3.83 -5.90
C VAL A 71 9.60 3.33 -6.65
N ASN A 72 10.78 3.39 -6.05
CA ASN A 72 12.04 2.96 -6.66
C ASN A 72 12.01 1.45 -6.96
N PHE A 73 11.53 0.65 -6.02
CA PHE A 73 11.36 -0.79 -6.24
C PHE A 73 10.30 -1.09 -7.31
N ILE A 74 9.15 -0.42 -7.25
CA ILE A 74 8.07 -0.62 -8.23
C ILE A 74 8.50 -0.23 -9.63
N ALA A 75 9.23 0.87 -9.80
CA ALA A 75 9.67 1.38 -11.09
C ALA A 75 10.87 0.59 -11.65
N HIS A 76 11.84 0.24 -10.80
CA HIS A 76 13.16 -0.20 -11.25
C HIS A 76 13.64 -1.52 -10.62
N GLY A 77 12.89 -2.12 -9.70
CA GLY A 77 13.32 -3.32 -8.97
C GLY A 77 14.42 -3.06 -7.95
N VAL A 78 14.78 -1.79 -7.69
CA VAL A 78 15.85 -1.41 -6.77
C VAL A 78 15.30 -1.37 -5.34
N ALA A 79 15.72 -2.33 -4.52
CA ALA A 79 15.34 -2.42 -3.11
C ALA A 79 16.27 -1.59 -2.21
N LYS A 80 15.75 -1.16 -1.05
CA LYS A 80 16.54 -0.47 -0.01
C LYS A 80 17.65 -1.38 0.53
N ASP A 81 17.33 -2.65 0.76
CA ASP A 81 18.31 -3.70 1.03
C ASP A 81 18.69 -4.39 -0.31
N PRO A 82 19.96 -4.31 -0.75
CA PRO A 82 20.42 -4.89 -2.00
C PRO A 82 20.18 -6.40 -2.14
N ASN A 83 20.04 -7.13 -1.02
CA ASN A 83 19.77 -8.58 -1.05
C ASN A 83 18.38 -8.92 -1.60
N PHE A 84 17.46 -7.95 -1.63
CA PHE A 84 16.08 -8.12 -2.10
C PHE A 84 15.79 -7.40 -3.42
N GLY A 85 16.83 -6.93 -4.14
CA GLY A 85 16.66 -6.33 -5.45
C GLY A 85 16.14 -7.33 -6.49
N GLU A 86 15.39 -6.85 -7.47
CA GLU A 86 14.89 -7.64 -8.59
C GLU A 86 15.60 -7.22 -9.88
N ALA A 87 16.34 -8.13 -10.52
CA ALA A 87 16.97 -7.86 -11.80
C ALA A 87 15.90 -7.83 -12.91
N ARG A 88 15.52 -6.64 -13.35
CA ARG A 88 14.58 -6.47 -14.45
C ARG A 88 15.33 -6.24 -15.76
N PRO A 89 15.05 -7.01 -16.82
CA PRO A 89 15.56 -6.69 -18.15
C PRO A 89 14.96 -5.35 -18.59
N VAL A 90 15.82 -4.45 -19.07
CA VAL A 90 15.43 -3.15 -19.67
C VAL A 90 14.83 -3.32 -21.05
#